data_AF-A0A959ERD8-F1
#
_entry.id   AF-A0A959ERD8-F1
#
_cell.length_a   1.000
_cell.length_b   1.000
_cell.length_c   1.000
_cell.angle_alpha   90.00
_cell.angle_beta   90.00
_cell.angle_gamma   90.00
#
_symmetry.space_group_name_H-M   'P 1'
#
loop_
_entity.id
_entity.type
_entity.pdbx_description
1 polymer ?
#
loop_
_entity_poly.entity_id
_entity_poly.type
_entity_poly.pdbx_seq_one_letter_code
_entity_poly.pdbx_strand_id
1 'polypeptide(L)'
;DGKLWYGRVNMETGQRTSTVVTLYDAFFPAVLSISGYVEEAKELQHTWNWLWNKYDLEPTAYDYKKETPTYAVYDLNPEIMESAYYLFNVTGDTAFYQMNAQYWSDLKEFCRTDVAFTSIENVETKEKRDYMPTFFFAETLKYLYLTFTHGKNDYPFGEYIFNTEAHPFKRSHFDREKARSYLGIQ
;
A
#
# COMPACT_ATOMS: atom_id res chain seq x y z
N ASP A 1 -15.78 -15.77 -6.48
CA ASP A 1 -15.34 -15.85 -5.06
C ASP A 1 -15.01 -14.51 -4.41
N GLY A 2 -15.95 -13.53 -4.47
CA GLY A 2 -16.06 -12.43 -3.50
C GLY A 2 -14.95 -11.38 -3.36
N LYS A 3 -13.89 -11.38 -4.19
CA LYS A 3 -12.78 -10.39 -4.10
C LYS A 3 -13.08 -9.12 -4.88
N LEU A 4 -12.78 -7.96 -4.28
CA LEU A 4 -12.95 -6.65 -4.89
C LEU A 4 -11.68 -6.23 -5.63
N TRP A 5 -11.80 -5.95 -6.94
CA TRP A 5 -10.70 -5.44 -7.75
C TRP A 5 -11.11 -4.22 -8.57
N TYR A 6 -10.27 -3.18 -8.55
CA TYR A 6 -10.38 -2.03 -9.45
C TYR A 6 -9.65 -2.33 -10.77
N GLY A 7 -10.40 -2.85 -11.73
CA GLY A 7 -9.87 -3.14 -13.07
C GLY A 7 -9.74 -1.88 -13.94
N ARG A 8 -8.89 -1.94 -14.97
CA ARG A 8 -8.78 -0.86 -15.94
C ARG A 8 -9.99 -0.84 -16.87
N VAL A 9 -10.48 0.35 -17.16
CA VAL A 9 -11.64 0.59 -18.04
C VAL A 9 -11.30 1.64 -19.08
N ASN A 10 -11.99 1.60 -20.20
CA ASN A 10 -12.02 2.70 -21.14
C ASN A 10 -12.74 3.90 -20.48
N MET A 11 -12.12 5.08 -20.52
CA MET A 11 -12.59 6.26 -19.79
C MET A 11 -13.92 6.84 -20.29
N GLU A 12 -14.30 6.58 -21.54
CA GLU A 12 -15.54 7.09 -22.14
C GLU A 12 -16.71 6.12 -21.97
N THR A 13 -16.44 4.83 -22.13
CA THR A 13 -17.49 3.78 -22.20
C THR A 13 -17.65 3.00 -20.90
N GLY A 14 -16.68 3.07 -19.98
CA GLY A 14 -16.64 2.22 -18.79
C GLY A 14 -16.38 0.74 -19.09
N GLN A 15 -16.15 0.37 -20.36
CA GLN A 15 -15.86 -1.01 -20.74
C GLN A 15 -14.53 -1.45 -20.13
N ARG A 16 -14.50 -2.61 -19.46
CA ARG A 16 -13.28 -3.18 -18.88
C ARG A 16 -12.29 -3.56 -19.98
N THR A 17 -11.08 -3.03 -19.90
CA THR A 17 -10.01 -3.23 -20.89
C THR A 17 -8.91 -4.17 -20.38
N SER A 18 -8.72 -4.27 -19.06
CA SER A 18 -7.72 -5.16 -18.47
C SER A 18 -8.17 -5.73 -17.13
N THR A 19 -7.67 -6.93 -16.83
CA THR A 19 -7.79 -7.61 -15.53
C THR A 19 -6.47 -7.72 -14.79
N VAL A 20 -5.45 -7.00 -15.28
CA VAL A 20 -4.16 -6.87 -14.60
C VAL A 20 -4.22 -5.69 -13.64
N VAL A 21 -3.89 -5.96 -12.38
CA VAL A 21 -3.58 -4.96 -11.34
C VAL A 21 -2.08 -4.98 -11.06
N THR A 22 -1.58 -3.88 -10.52
CA THR A 22 -0.18 -3.76 -10.08
C THR A 22 -0.12 -3.54 -8.59
N LEU A 23 0.96 -3.95 -7.91
CA LEU A 23 1.13 -3.67 -6.48
C LEU A 23 1.02 -2.17 -6.14
N TYR A 24 1.28 -1.28 -7.11
CA TYR A 24 1.11 0.16 -6.95
C TYR A 24 -0.35 0.56 -6.72
N ASP A 25 -1.31 -0.27 -7.13
CA ASP A 25 -2.74 -0.05 -6.88
C ASP A 25 -3.12 -0.33 -5.41
N ALA A 26 -2.24 -0.97 -4.62
CA ALA A 26 -2.47 -1.29 -3.22
C ALA A 26 -2.49 -0.07 -2.29
N PHE A 27 -2.18 1.13 -2.79
CA PHE A 27 -2.33 2.40 -2.03
C PHE A 27 -3.80 2.83 -1.95
N PHE A 28 -4.64 2.35 -2.87
CA PHE A 28 -5.98 2.87 -3.04
C PHE A 28 -6.92 2.66 -1.84
N PRO A 29 -6.82 1.57 -1.05
CA PRO A 29 -7.52 1.49 0.23
C PRO A 29 -7.23 2.66 1.18
N ALA A 30 -5.99 3.17 1.27
CA ALA A 30 -5.69 4.37 2.05
C ALA A 30 -6.54 5.56 1.57
N VAL A 31 -6.56 5.81 0.26
CA VAL A 31 -7.32 6.92 -0.35
C VAL A 31 -8.82 6.77 -0.10
N LEU A 32 -9.38 5.58 -0.29
CA LEU A 32 -10.79 5.29 -0.02
C LEU A 32 -11.13 5.55 1.46
N SER A 33 -10.27 5.08 2.37
CA SER A 33 -10.51 5.20 3.82
C SER A 33 -10.58 6.66 4.27
N ILE A 34 -9.67 7.52 3.81
CA ILE A 34 -9.66 8.95 4.17
C ILE A 34 -10.70 9.77 3.40
N SER A 35 -11.27 9.21 2.33
CA SER A 35 -12.37 9.80 1.56
C SER A 35 -13.76 9.42 2.06
N GLY A 36 -13.85 8.58 3.10
CA GLY A 36 -15.11 8.17 3.73
C GLY A 36 -15.69 6.85 3.21
N TYR A 37 -15.07 6.20 2.22
CA TYR A 37 -15.46 4.89 1.68
C TYR A 37 -14.78 3.77 2.48
N VAL A 38 -15.03 3.75 3.79
CA VAL A 38 -14.27 2.92 4.73
C VAL A 38 -14.52 1.43 4.52
N GLU A 39 -15.75 1.01 4.26
CA GLU A 39 -16.07 -0.42 4.07
C GLU A 39 -15.48 -0.95 2.76
N GLU A 40 -15.56 -0.19 1.67
CA GLU A 40 -14.92 -0.53 0.40
C GLU A 40 -13.40 -0.58 0.52
N ALA A 41 -12.81 0.34 1.30
CA ALA A 41 -11.38 0.31 1.60
C ALA A 41 -10.97 -0.98 2.33
N LYS A 42 -11.74 -1.40 3.34
CA LYS A 42 -11.50 -2.67 4.05
C LYS A 42 -11.59 -3.86 3.11
N GLU A 43 -12.64 -3.95 2.30
CA GLU A 43 -12.83 -5.04 1.33
C GLU A 43 -11.67 -5.13 0.33
N LEU A 44 -11.21 -3.98 -0.17
CA LEU A 44 -10.08 -3.91 -1.09
C LEU A 44 -8.77 -4.29 -0.39
N GLN A 45 -8.50 -3.80 0.82
CA GLN A 45 -7.31 -4.18 1.60
C GLN A 45 -7.30 -5.68 1.91
N HIS A 46 -8.45 -6.28 2.28
CA HIS A 46 -8.53 -7.72 2.48
C HIS A 46 -8.24 -8.51 1.21
N THR A 47 -8.61 -7.97 0.04
CA THR A 47 -8.27 -8.56 -1.26
C THR A 47 -6.76 -8.50 -1.53
N TRP A 48 -6.10 -7.37 -1.26
CA TRP A 48 -4.63 -7.26 -1.33
C TRP A 48 -3.93 -8.17 -0.32
N ASN A 49 -4.41 -8.22 0.92
CA ASN A 49 -3.88 -9.12 1.94
C ASN A 49 -4.01 -10.59 1.55
N TRP A 50 -5.10 -10.98 0.87
CA TRP A 50 -5.22 -12.33 0.31
C TRP A 50 -4.14 -12.60 -0.74
N LEU A 51 -3.86 -11.64 -1.63
CA LEU A 51 -2.83 -11.78 -2.65
C LEU A 51 -1.43 -11.89 -2.01
N TRP A 52 -1.14 -11.04 -1.01
CA TRP A 52 0.07 -11.15 -0.20
C TRP A 52 0.20 -12.54 0.42
N ASN A 53 -0.82 -13.00 1.15
CA ASN A 53 -0.80 -14.32 1.81
C ASN A 53 -0.66 -15.51 0.84
N LYS A 54 -1.02 -15.33 -0.44
CA LYS A 54 -0.85 -16.37 -1.46
C LYS A 54 0.62 -16.56 -1.85
N TYR A 55 1.41 -15.50 -1.79
CA TYR A 55 2.78 -15.44 -2.30
C TYR A 55 3.79 -14.92 -1.27
N ASP A 56 3.41 -14.75 -0.01
CA ASP A 56 4.13 -14.09 1.09
C ASP A 56 4.68 -12.67 0.81
N LEU A 57 4.49 -12.17 -0.42
CA LEU A 57 4.89 -10.90 -1.00
C LEU A 57 3.99 -10.68 -2.21
N GLU A 58 3.53 -9.47 -2.46
CA GLU A 58 2.69 -9.20 -3.64
C GLU A 58 3.51 -9.08 -4.94
N PRO A 59 3.15 -9.77 -6.03
CA PRO A 59 3.85 -9.60 -7.31
C PRO A 59 3.61 -8.20 -7.90
N THR A 60 4.56 -7.70 -8.68
CA THR A 60 4.45 -6.38 -9.31
C THR A 60 3.20 -6.24 -10.17
N ALA A 61 2.81 -7.31 -10.88
CA ALA A 61 1.56 -7.35 -11.62
C ALA A 61 0.87 -8.71 -11.52
N TYR A 62 -0.46 -8.69 -11.38
CA TYR A 62 -1.30 -9.87 -11.19
C TYR A 62 -2.56 -9.80 -12.05
N ASP A 63 -2.86 -10.85 -12.83
CA ASP A 63 -4.12 -10.99 -13.55
C ASP A 63 -5.13 -11.73 -12.68
N TYR A 64 -6.07 -10.99 -12.08
CA TYR A 64 -7.04 -11.58 -11.13
C TYR A 64 -8.10 -12.48 -11.79
N LYS A 65 -8.23 -12.48 -13.12
CA LYS A 65 -9.11 -13.43 -13.81
C LYS A 65 -8.41 -14.74 -14.13
N LYS A 66 -7.12 -14.67 -14.46
CA LYS A 66 -6.28 -15.86 -14.70
C LYS A 66 -5.65 -16.41 -13.42
N GLU A 67 -5.76 -15.65 -12.34
CA GLU A 67 -5.23 -15.93 -11.02
C GLU A 67 -3.70 -16.15 -10.97
N THR A 68 -2.96 -15.49 -11.85
CA THR A 68 -1.52 -15.68 -12.04
C THR A 68 -0.75 -14.36 -12.05
N PRO A 69 0.49 -14.31 -11.51
CA PRO A 69 1.38 -13.18 -11.69
C PRO A 69 1.71 -12.98 -13.16
N THR A 70 1.55 -11.77 -13.68
CA THR A 70 2.02 -11.40 -15.02
C THR A 70 3.41 -10.76 -14.97
N TYR A 71 3.82 -10.29 -13.80
CA TYR A 71 5.19 -9.86 -13.50
C TYR A 71 5.48 -10.12 -12.02
N ALA A 72 6.33 -11.09 -11.73
CA ALA A 72 6.46 -11.72 -10.41
C ALA A 72 7.48 -11.03 -9.48
N VAL A 73 8.07 -9.91 -9.87
CA VAL A 73 9.04 -9.17 -9.06
C VAL A 73 8.36 -8.53 -7.84
N TYR A 74 9.07 -8.37 -6.74
CA TYR A 74 8.67 -7.52 -5.61
C TYR A 74 9.85 -6.67 -5.14
N ASP A 75 9.72 -5.35 -5.21
CA ASP A 75 10.80 -4.39 -4.97
C ASP A 75 10.67 -3.69 -3.60
N LEU A 76 10.20 -4.39 -2.56
CA LEU A 76 10.02 -3.83 -1.21
C LEU A 76 8.99 -2.69 -1.12
N ASN A 77 8.02 -2.74 -2.02
CA ASN A 77 7.00 -1.74 -2.24
C ASN A 77 6.15 -1.43 -0.99
N PRO A 78 5.81 -0.14 -0.75
CA PRO A 78 5.15 0.31 0.48
C PRO A 78 3.62 0.24 0.46
N GLU A 79 3.00 0.14 -0.71
CA GLU A 79 1.60 0.55 -0.91
C GLU A 79 0.60 -0.23 -0.03
N ILE A 80 0.78 -1.54 0.11
CA ILE A 80 -0.08 -2.35 0.98
C ILE A 80 0.09 -1.99 2.48
N MET A 81 1.31 -1.60 2.88
CA MET A 81 1.61 -1.23 4.27
C MET A 81 1.13 0.18 4.59
N GLU A 82 1.18 1.09 3.61
CA GLU A 82 0.51 2.40 3.65
C GLU A 82 -0.97 2.21 3.94
N SER A 83 -1.65 1.41 3.12
CA SER A 83 -3.09 1.18 3.26
C SER A 83 -3.47 0.55 4.59
N ALA A 84 -2.72 -0.44 5.07
CA ALA A 84 -2.93 -1.01 6.40
C ALA A 84 -2.70 0.03 7.52
N TYR A 85 -1.70 0.91 7.40
CA TYR A 85 -1.48 2.01 8.35
C TYR A 85 -2.67 2.98 8.39
N TYR A 86 -3.15 3.45 7.23
CA TYR A 86 -4.29 4.37 7.19
C TYR A 86 -5.56 3.72 7.73
N LEU A 87 -5.88 2.49 7.31
CA LEU A 87 -7.05 1.77 7.79
C LEU A 87 -7.01 1.53 9.30
N PHE A 88 -5.84 1.17 9.85
CA PHE A 88 -5.68 1.01 11.30
C PHE A 88 -6.03 2.31 12.05
N ASN A 89 -5.52 3.46 11.60
CA ASN A 89 -5.78 4.73 12.27
C ASN A 89 -7.21 5.26 12.07
N VAL A 90 -7.79 5.06 10.88
CA VAL A 90 -9.16 5.50 10.57
C VAL A 90 -10.19 4.68 11.34
N THR A 91 -9.96 3.37 11.49
CA THR A 91 -10.98 2.45 12.01
C THR A 91 -10.74 2.00 13.45
N GLY A 92 -9.49 2.05 13.92
CA GLY A 92 -9.07 1.42 15.18
C GLY A 92 -9.04 -0.11 15.14
N ASP A 93 -9.32 -0.74 14.00
CA ASP A 93 -9.34 -2.19 13.86
C ASP A 93 -7.92 -2.76 13.87
N THR A 94 -7.62 -3.56 14.88
CA THR A 94 -6.29 -4.13 15.08
C THR A 94 -5.92 -5.17 14.02
N ALA A 95 -6.86 -5.67 13.22
CA ALA A 95 -6.55 -6.54 12.09
C ALA A 95 -5.55 -5.90 11.12
N PHE A 96 -5.66 -4.59 10.85
CA PHE A 96 -4.73 -3.88 9.97
C PHE A 96 -3.34 -3.68 10.59
N TYR A 97 -3.27 -3.52 11.92
CA TYR A 97 -1.99 -3.57 12.63
C TYR A 97 -1.32 -4.95 12.46
N GLN A 98 -2.11 -6.03 12.60
CA GLN A 98 -1.59 -7.39 12.46
C GLN A 98 -1.16 -7.69 11.02
N MET A 99 -1.83 -7.15 10.01
CA MET A 99 -1.38 -7.21 8.62
C MET A 99 0.01 -6.59 8.47
N ASN A 100 0.24 -5.37 8.98
CA ASN A 100 1.57 -4.75 8.95
C ASN A 100 2.63 -5.54 9.74
N ALA A 101 2.25 -6.16 10.86
CA ALA A 101 3.14 -7.07 11.60
C ALA A 101 3.52 -8.30 10.77
N GLN A 102 2.56 -8.89 10.04
CA GLN A 102 2.80 -10.00 9.11
C GLN A 102 3.72 -9.58 7.97
N TYR A 103 3.40 -8.47 7.28
CA TYR A 103 4.21 -7.97 6.16
C TYR A 103 5.66 -7.70 6.59
N TRP A 104 5.87 -7.12 7.77
CA TRP A 104 7.21 -6.95 8.32
C TRP A 104 7.91 -8.27 8.62
N SER A 105 7.18 -9.28 9.11
CA SER A 105 7.73 -10.61 9.31
C SER A 105 8.22 -11.21 7.99
N ASP A 106 7.40 -11.12 6.94
CA ASP A 106 7.70 -11.68 5.62
C ASP A 106 8.86 -10.94 4.95
N LEU A 107 8.92 -9.61 5.05
CA LEU A 107 10.07 -8.84 4.58
C LEU A 107 11.38 -9.30 5.25
N LYS A 108 11.36 -9.56 6.57
CA LYS A 108 12.56 -10.06 7.27
C LYS A 108 12.95 -11.46 6.84
N GLU A 109 11.98 -12.31 6.53
CA GLU A 109 12.23 -13.70 6.12
C GLU A 109 12.77 -13.75 4.69
N PHE A 110 12.06 -13.13 3.75
CA PHE A 110 12.34 -13.31 2.32
C PHE A 110 13.29 -12.26 1.77
N CYS A 111 13.24 -11.01 2.25
CA CYS A 111 13.98 -9.91 1.65
C CYS A 111 15.27 -9.55 2.37
N ARG A 112 15.50 -10.04 3.60
CA ARG A 112 16.70 -9.69 4.37
C ARG A 112 17.96 -10.36 3.83
N THR A 113 19.07 -9.64 3.85
CA THR A 113 20.43 -10.14 3.62
C THR A 113 21.28 -9.95 4.87
N ASP A 114 22.55 -10.35 4.83
CA ASP A 114 23.48 -10.18 5.96
C ASP A 114 23.71 -8.70 6.32
N VAL A 115 23.50 -7.79 5.37
CA VAL A 115 23.83 -6.36 5.51
C VAL A 115 22.65 -5.41 5.29
N ALA A 116 21.58 -5.83 4.60
CA ALA A 116 20.49 -4.96 4.17
C ALA A 116 19.18 -5.74 3.91
N PHE A 117 18.26 -5.11 3.17
CA PHE A 117 17.13 -5.76 2.51
C PHE A 117 17.34 -5.70 0.99
N THR A 118 16.71 -6.60 0.25
CA THR A 118 16.79 -6.63 -1.21
C THR A 118 15.46 -7.07 -1.82
N SER A 119 15.26 -6.65 -3.05
CA SER A 119 14.13 -7.00 -3.89
C SER A 119 14.15 -8.49 -4.26
N ILE A 120 13.00 -9.02 -4.64
CA ILE A 120 12.78 -10.41 -5.05
C ILE A 120 12.46 -10.45 -6.53
N GLU A 121 13.18 -11.25 -7.30
CA GLU A 121 13.01 -11.40 -8.76
C GLU A 121 11.71 -12.15 -9.08
N ASN A 122 11.36 -13.13 -8.25
CA ASN A 122 10.13 -13.89 -8.41
C ASN A 122 9.57 -14.30 -7.04
N VAL A 123 8.38 -13.79 -6.69
CA VAL A 123 7.69 -14.07 -5.43
C VAL A 123 7.33 -15.55 -5.21
N GLU A 124 7.30 -16.37 -6.26
CA GLU A 124 7.08 -17.81 -6.17
C GLU A 124 8.36 -18.57 -5.79
N THR A 125 9.51 -18.19 -6.36
CA THR A 125 10.80 -18.86 -6.10
C THR A 125 11.59 -18.24 -4.94
N LYS A 126 11.23 -17.02 -4.52
CA LYS A 126 11.96 -16.18 -3.54
C LYS A 126 13.40 -15.88 -3.96
N GLU A 127 13.70 -15.91 -5.26
CA GLU A 127 15.01 -15.54 -5.76
C GLU A 127 15.31 -14.07 -5.46
N LYS A 128 16.41 -13.81 -4.76
CA LYS A 128 16.83 -12.46 -4.37
C LYS A 128 17.55 -11.76 -5.52
N ARG A 129 17.30 -10.46 -5.65
CA ARG A 129 18.05 -9.54 -6.53
C ARG A 129 19.21 -8.92 -5.74
N ASP A 130 19.99 -8.08 -6.41
CA ASP A 130 20.93 -7.14 -5.78
C ASP A 130 20.43 -5.71 -6.01
N TYR A 131 19.27 -5.39 -5.42
CA TYR A 131 18.62 -4.10 -5.59
C TYR A 131 17.77 -3.74 -4.37
N MET A 132 18.04 -2.57 -3.79
CA MET A 132 17.23 -1.98 -2.73
C MET A 132 16.84 -0.56 -3.14
N PRO A 133 15.55 -0.31 -3.44
CA PRO A 133 15.11 1.02 -3.82
C PRO A 133 15.12 1.99 -2.64
N THR A 134 15.27 3.29 -2.95
CA THR A 134 15.32 4.35 -1.94
C THR A 134 14.02 4.50 -1.16
N PHE A 135 12.88 4.23 -1.80
CA PHE A 135 11.57 4.31 -1.15
C PHE A 135 11.40 3.27 -0.03
N PHE A 136 12.21 2.21 0.03
CA PHE A 136 12.20 1.31 1.17
C PHE A 136 12.43 2.07 2.50
N PHE A 137 13.36 3.04 2.50
CA PHE A 137 13.62 3.90 3.65
C PHE A 137 12.58 5.00 3.82
N ALA A 138 12.17 5.63 2.72
CA ALA A 138 11.25 6.75 2.79
C ALA A 138 9.83 6.31 3.16
N GLU A 139 9.38 5.16 2.68
CA GLU A 139 7.97 4.77 2.70
C GLU A 139 7.74 3.50 3.51
N THR A 140 8.27 2.36 3.06
CA THR A 140 8.01 1.04 3.64
C THR A 140 8.34 1.00 5.13
N LEU A 141 9.57 1.36 5.49
CA LEU A 141 9.99 1.41 6.89
C LEU A 141 9.25 2.49 7.68
N LYS A 142 8.84 3.60 7.05
CA LYS A 142 8.12 4.68 7.72
C LYS A 142 6.70 4.26 8.10
N TYR A 143 5.93 3.66 7.20
CA TYR A 143 4.57 3.20 7.52
C TYR A 143 4.57 2.07 8.56
N LEU A 144 5.55 1.17 8.50
CA LEU A 144 5.76 0.18 9.55
C LEU A 144 6.11 0.83 10.90
N TYR A 145 7.05 1.78 10.91
CA TYR A 145 7.41 2.52 12.12
C TYR A 145 6.20 3.25 12.72
N LEU A 146 5.44 4.00 11.91
CA LEU A 146 4.26 4.73 12.35
C LEU A 146 3.17 3.79 12.89
N THR A 147 3.00 2.62 12.29
CA THR A 147 2.07 1.59 12.78
C THR A 147 2.50 1.06 14.15
N PHE A 148 3.75 0.63 14.29
CA PHE A 148 4.23 0.00 15.53
C PHE A 148 4.47 0.98 16.68
N THR A 149 4.58 2.27 16.37
CA THR A 149 4.71 3.35 17.36
C THR A 149 3.41 4.13 17.56
N HIS A 150 2.27 3.60 17.11
CA HIS A 150 0.97 4.25 17.25
C HIS A 150 0.72 4.72 18.70
N GLY A 151 0.30 5.98 18.84
CA GLY A 151 0.07 6.65 20.12
C GLY A 151 1.33 6.99 20.92
N LYS A 152 2.53 6.74 20.38
CA LYS A 152 3.83 6.95 21.06
C LYS A 152 4.84 7.77 20.25
N ASN A 153 4.55 8.11 19.00
CA ASN A 153 5.41 8.92 18.13
C ASN A 153 4.93 10.39 18.04
N ASP A 154 5.82 11.26 17.56
CA ASP A 154 5.56 12.71 17.37
C ASP A 154 4.80 13.03 16.06
N TYR A 155 4.23 12.02 15.40
CA TYR A 155 3.48 12.12 14.14
C TYR A 155 2.03 11.64 14.34
N PRO A 156 1.23 12.35 15.15
CA PRO A 156 -0.17 12.01 15.35
C PRO A 156 -0.93 12.00 14.02
N PHE A 157 -1.74 10.95 13.84
CA PHE A 157 -2.55 10.78 12.64
C PHE A 157 -3.52 11.95 12.48
N GLY A 158 -3.65 12.47 11.25
CA GLY A 158 -4.54 13.59 10.92
C GLY A 158 -3.93 14.99 11.07
N GLU A 159 -2.78 15.13 11.74
CA GLU A 159 -2.01 16.40 11.80
C GLU A 159 -1.04 16.58 10.63
N TYR A 160 -0.65 15.48 9.98
CA TYR A 160 0.24 15.48 8.81
C TYR A 160 -0.47 14.94 7.57
N ILE A 161 -0.09 15.47 6.42
CA ILE A 161 -0.43 14.97 5.09
C ILE A 161 0.86 14.45 4.49
N PHE A 162 0.86 13.20 4.05
CA PHE A 162 2.00 12.62 3.34
C PHE A 162 1.85 12.90 1.84
N ASN A 163 2.94 13.23 1.16
CA ASN A 163 2.96 13.12 -0.29
C ASN A 163 3.08 11.63 -0.70
N THR A 164 3.09 11.38 -2.01
CA THR A 164 3.17 10.02 -2.57
C THR A 164 4.52 9.30 -2.37
N GLU A 165 5.48 9.93 -1.70
CA GLU A 165 6.79 9.37 -1.32
C GLU A 165 6.94 9.37 0.22
N ALA A 166 5.80 9.31 0.91
CA ALA A 166 5.63 9.38 2.35
C ALA A 166 6.37 10.53 3.06
N HIS A 167 6.63 11.66 2.40
CA HIS A 167 7.20 12.84 3.06
C HIS A 167 6.10 13.62 3.81
N PRO A 168 6.25 13.86 5.12
CA PRO A 168 5.22 14.50 5.93
C PRO A 168 5.20 16.02 5.76
N PHE A 169 4.02 16.57 5.54
CA PHE A 169 3.72 18.00 5.58
C PHE A 169 2.72 18.27 6.68
N LYS A 170 2.99 19.22 7.58
CA LYS A 170 2.00 19.62 8.59
C LYS A 170 0.75 20.15 7.90
N ARG A 171 -0.41 19.57 8.24
CA ARG A 171 -1.70 19.96 7.69
C ARG A 171 -2.01 21.44 7.93
N SER A 172 -1.55 21.99 9.06
CA SER A 172 -1.70 23.40 9.41
C SER A 172 -0.90 24.36 8.52
N HIS A 173 0.08 23.87 7.75
CA HIS A 173 0.82 24.71 6.80
C HIS A 173 0.07 24.94 5.48
N PHE A 174 -1.03 24.22 5.25
CA PHE A 174 -1.83 24.37 4.04
C PHE A 174 -2.93 25.41 4.25
N ASP A 175 -2.93 26.42 3.39
CA ASP A 175 -4.04 27.37 3.24
C ASP A 175 -5.16 26.68 2.45
N ARG A 176 -6.28 26.38 3.11
CA ARG A 176 -7.41 25.64 2.52
C ARG A 176 -8.06 26.41 1.38
N GLU A 177 -8.17 27.73 1.47
CA GLU A 177 -8.81 28.55 0.43
C GLU A 177 -7.93 28.61 -0.81
N LYS A 178 -6.61 28.76 -0.63
CA LYS A 178 -5.67 28.66 -1.76
C LYS A 178 -5.67 27.27 -2.38
N ALA A 179 -5.68 26.21 -1.57
CA ALA A 179 -5.73 24.84 -2.08
C ALA A 179 -7.00 24.59 -2.91
N ARG A 180 -8.17 25.02 -2.42
CA ARG A 180 -9.44 24.95 -3.17
C ARG A 180 -9.37 25.69 -4.50
N SER A 181 -8.87 26.92 -4.48
CA SER A 181 -8.68 27.76 -5.67
C SER A 181 -7.76 27.08 -6.70
N TYR A 182 -6.61 26.56 -6.28
CA TYR A 182 -5.66 25.88 -7.17
C TYR A 182 -6.19 24.57 -7.75
N LEU A 183 -7.07 23.88 -7.02
CA LEU A 183 -7.72 22.65 -7.48
C LEU A 183 -9.01 22.91 -8.30
N GLY A 184 -9.40 24.17 -8.50
CA GLY A 184 -10.65 24.50 -9.19
C GLY A 184 -11.92 24.08 -8.44
N ILE A 185 -11.81 23.87 -7.12
CA ILE A 185 -12.94 23.50 -6.27
C ILE A 185 -13.60 24.79 -5.78
N GLN A 186 -14.77 25.12 -6.34
CA GLN A 186 -15.61 26.24 -5.89
C GLN A 186 -16.26 25.91 -4.54
#